data_AF-A0A2S1TZB5-F1
#
_entry.id   AF-A0A2S1TZB5-F1
#
_cell.length_a   1.000
_cell.length_b   1.000
_cell.length_c   1.000
_cell.angle_alpha   90.00
_cell.angle_beta   90.00
_cell.angle_gamma   90.00
#
_symmetry.space_group_name_H-M   'P 1'
#
loop_
_entity.id
_entity.type
_entity.pdbx_description
1 polymer ?
#
loop_
_entity_poly.entity_id
_entity_poly.type
_entity_poly.pdbx_seq_one_letter_code
_entity_poly.pdbx_strand_id
1 'polypeptide(L)'
;MAIYGSIPFMLAHKKNQSAGLLFINASEMWIDVEKDETNTYTHWMAEAGKFDVIFFVDKNPKNVIKKYMDITGKPQLPQMFAIAYHQCRWNYNDEEDVLTVDKKFDEYGIPYDVIWLDIEHTDGKRYFTWDYTKFPDPEGLQNKIALKGRKVSKEKKKENIYEFIYSNIKKII
;
A
#
# COMPACT_ATOMS: atom_id res chain seq x y z
N MET A 1 7.52 16.42 9.92
CA MET A 1 8.36 15.20 9.82
C MET A 1 7.80 14.32 8.71
N ALA A 2 8.68 13.66 7.95
CA ALA A 2 8.28 12.73 6.90
C ALA A 2 7.60 11.46 7.45
N ILE A 3 6.86 10.74 6.58
CA ILE A 3 6.22 9.45 6.87
C ILE A 3 6.66 8.39 5.84
N TYR A 4 5.96 7.25 5.74
CA TYR A 4 6.38 6.07 4.97
C TYR A 4 6.43 6.21 3.44
N GLY A 5 5.85 7.26 2.86
CA GLY A 5 5.79 7.46 1.42
C GLY A 5 5.72 8.92 1.03
N SER A 6 6.24 9.22 -0.16
CA SER A 6 6.35 10.59 -0.68
C SER A 6 5.93 10.65 -2.15
N ILE A 7 5.03 11.59 -2.46
CA ILE A 7 4.68 11.97 -3.83
C ILE A 7 4.98 13.47 -3.94
N PRO A 8 6.07 13.89 -4.62
CA PRO A 8 6.48 15.30 -4.71
C PRO A 8 5.62 16.11 -5.70
N PHE A 9 4.30 16.04 -5.52
CA PHE A 9 3.30 16.76 -6.30
C PHE A 9 2.52 17.72 -5.41
N MET A 10 2.45 19.00 -5.80
CA MET A 10 1.66 20.02 -5.12
C MET A 10 0.61 20.61 -6.06
N LEU A 11 -0.62 20.78 -5.56
CA LEU A 11 -1.72 21.43 -6.27
C LEU A 11 -2.04 22.79 -5.62
N ALA A 12 -2.03 23.84 -6.42
CA ALA A 12 -2.51 25.16 -6.06
C ALA A 12 -3.84 25.45 -6.77
N HIS A 13 -4.80 26.06 -6.06
CA HIS A 13 -6.12 26.34 -6.60
C HIS A 13 -6.69 27.67 -6.11
N LYS A 14 -7.31 28.42 -7.02
CA LYS A 14 -8.22 29.54 -6.73
C LYS A 14 -9.37 29.54 -7.73
N LYS A 15 -10.36 30.42 -7.53
CA LYS A 15 -11.53 30.52 -8.41
C LYS A 15 -11.09 30.61 -9.89
N ASN A 16 -11.55 29.64 -10.70
CA ASN A 16 -11.28 29.52 -12.14
C ASN A 16 -9.80 29.35 -12.55
N GLN A 17 -8.88 29.05 -11.62
CA GLN A 17 -7.46 28.85 -11.92
C GLN A 17 -6.86 27.77 -11.01
N SER A 18 -6.20 26.79 -11.60
CA SER A 18 -5.54 25.69 -10.91
C SER A 18 -4.17 25.44 -11.53
N ALA A 19 -3.19 25.17 -10.69
CA ALA A 19 -1.86 24.80 -11.13
C ALA A 19 -1.36 23.60 -10.31
N GLY A 20 -0.53 22.75 -10.91
CA GLY A 20 0.17 21.66 -10.24
C GLY A 20 1.65 21.75 -10.55
N LEU A 21 2.48 21.30 -9.60
CA LEU A 21 3.92 21.16 -9.74
C LEU A 21 4.29 19.74 -9.32
N LEU A 22 4.92 18.97 -10.21
CA LEU A 22 5.58 17.70 -9.90
C LEU A 22 7.09 17.92 -9.98
N PHE A 23 7.81 17.74 -8.87
CA PHE A 23 9.27 17.73 -8.86
C PHE A 23 9.75 16.27 -8.93
N ILE A 24 10.22 15.85 -10.10
CA ILE A 24 10.68 14.48 -10.34
C ILE A 24 12.07 14.30 -9.72
N ASN A 25 12.09 14.03 -8.43
CA ASN A 25 13.29 13.73 -7.67
C ASN A 25 12.98 12.69 -6.58
N ALA A 26 13.91 11.76 -6.38
CA ALA A 26 13.80 10.65 -5.42
C ALA A 26 14.71 10.82 -4.19
N SER A 27 15.55 11.86 -4.15
CA SER A 27 16.36 12.17 -2.97
C SER A 27 15.49 12.71 -1.83
N GLU A 28 16.10 12.88 -0.65
CA GLU A 28 15.47 13.62 0.43
C GLU A 28 15.06 15.03 -0.06
N MET A 29 13.86 15.46 0.31
CA MET A 29 13.26 16.70 -0.16
C MET A 29 12.56 17.45 0.98
N TRP A 30 12.82 18.76 1.02
CA TRP A 30 12.20 19.71 1.94
C TRP A 30 11.39 20.72 1.15
N ILE A 31 10.22 21.08 1.66
CA ILE A 31 9.32 22.05 1.01
C ILE A 31 8.87 23.06 2.06
N ASP A 32 9.39 24.27 1.97
CA ASP A 32 8.87 25.39 2.77
C ASP A 32 7.68 26.01 2.04
N VAL A 33 6.64 26.37 2.81
CA VAL A 33 5.44 27.01 2.29
C VAL A 33 5.19 28.28 3.07
N GLU A 34 5.25 29.41 2.37
CA GLU A 34 4.98 30.73 2.91
C GLU A 34 3.80 31.35 2.20
N LYS A 35 3.07 32.21 2.91
CA LYS A 35 1.88 32.87 2.36
C LYS A 35 1.83 34.34 2.79
N ASP A 36 1.58 35.22 1.83
CA ASP A 36 1.21 36.61 2.08
C ASP A 36 -0.32 36.80 1.86
N GLU A 37 -0.81 38.05 1.89
CA GLU A 37 -2.24 38.34 1.71
C GLU A 37 -2.82 37.78 0.39
N THR A 38 -2.00 37.65 -0.65
CA THR A 38 -2.42 37.37 -2.03
C THR A 38 -1.73 36.17 -2.69
N ASN A 39 -0.54 35.79 -2.24
CA ASN A 39 0.33 34.81 -2.87
C ASN A 39 0.76 33.71 -1.90
N THR A 40 1.11 32.57 -2.48
CA THR A 40 1.77 31.46 -1.79
C THR A 40 3.11 31.21 -2.47
N TYR A 41 4.17 31.17 -1.69
CA TYR A 41 5.53 30.87 -2.12
C TYR A 41 5.91 29.48 -1.63
N THR A 42 6.60 28.73 -2.48
CA THR A 42 7.04 27.38 -2.14
C THR A 42 8.51 27.23 -2.49
N HIS A 43 9.35 26.86 -1.53
CA HIS A 43 10.76 26.64 -1.73
C HIS A 43 11.06 25.14 -1.65
N TRP A 44 11.48 24.56 -2.78
CA TRP A 44 11.72 23.13 -2.92
C TRP A 44 13.22 22.86 -2.93
N MET A 45 13.67 22.07 -1.97
CA MET A 45 15.08 21.72 -1.79
C MET A 45 15.22 20.20 -1.88
N ALA A 46 16.09 19.71 -2.74
CA ALA A 46 16.41 18.30 -2.89
C ALA A 46 17.90 18.08 -2.60
N GLU A 47 18.24 17.03 -1.85
CA GLU A 47 19.61 16.71 -1.48
C GLU A 47 20.52 16.46 -2.69
N ALA A 48 20.02 15.74 -3.69
CA ALA A 48 20.79 15.33 -4.85
C ALA A 48 19.90 15.18 -6.10
N GLY A 49 20.50 14.80 -7.22
CA GLY A 49 19.78 14.55 -8.46
C GLY A 49 19.57 15.81 -9.31
N LYS A 50 18.76 15.66 -10.36
CA LYS A 50 18.51 16.73 -11.34
C LYS A 50 17.34 17.60 -10.89
N PHE A 51 17.38 18.86 -11.29
CA PHE A 51 16.21 19.73 -11.21
C PHE A 51 15.29 19.44 -12.40
N ASP A 52 14.30 18.56 -12.21
CA ASP A 52 13.34 18.15 -13.23
C ASP A 52 11.91 18.39 -12.73
N VAL A 53 11.24 19.41 -13.30
CA VAL A 53 9.96 19.91 -12.80
C VAL A 53 8.94 20.00 -13.93
N ILE A 54 7.75 19.46 -13.69
CA ILE A 54 6.61 19.56 -14.60
C ILE A 54 5.53 20.44 -13.97
N PHE A 55 5.13 21.47 -14.72
CA PHE A 55 4.00 22.33 -14.38
C PHE A 55 2.74 21.90 -15.13
N PHE A 56 1.62 21.90 -14.41
CA PHE A 56 0.30 21.57 -14.94
C PHE A 56 -0.60 22.78 -14.73
N VAL A 57 -1.22 23.32 -15.77
CA VAL A 57 -2.10 24.49 -15.64
C VAL A 57 -3.47 24.19 -16.22
N ASP A 58 -4.52 24.54 -15.50
CA ASP A 58 -5.90 24.44 -15.97
C ASP A 58 -6.83 25.40 -15.21
N LYS A 59 -8.08 25.54 -15.64
CA LYS A 59 -9.09 26.27 -14.84
C LYS A 59 -9.66 25.40 -13.72
N ASN A 60 -9.68 24.08 -13.92
CA ASN A 60 -10.29 23.12 -13.00
C ASN A 60 -9.23 22.18 -12.39
N PRO A 61 -9.21 21.97 -11.06
CA PRO A 61 -8.23 21.09 -10.42
C PRO A 61 -8.35 19.63 -10.88
N LYS A 62 -9.55 19.17 -11.27
CA LYS A 62 -9.77 17.84 -11.85
C LYS A 62 -8.93 17.62 -13.11
N ASN A 63 -8.81 18.64 -13.96
CA ASN A 63 -8.05 18.55 -15.20
C ASN A 63 -6.54 18.59 -14.92
N VAL A 64 -6.09 19.32 -13.91
CA VAL A 64 -4.69 19.30 -13.44
C VAL A 64 -4.31 17.88 -13.00
N ILE A 65 -5.13 17.26 -12.15
CA ILE A 65 -4.90 15.89 -11.67
C ILE A 65 -4.95 14.89 -12.84
N LYS A 66 -5.85 15.09 -13.81
CA LYS A 66 -5.91 14.24 -15.01
C LYS A 66 -4.60 14.30 -15.81
N LYS A 67 -4.07 15.51 -16.07
CA LYS A 67 -2.79 15.68 -16.78
C LYS A 67 -1.62 15.05 -16.01
N TYR A 68 -1.61 15.18 -14.68
CA TYR A 68 -0.65 14.50 -13.82
C TYR A 68 -0.71 12.98 -13.99
N MET A 69 -1.90 12.38 -13.92
CA MET A 69 -2.09 10.93 -14.08
C MET A 69 -1.82 10.42 -15.51
N ASP A 70 -1.96 11.28 -16.53
CA ASP A 70 -1.60 10.90 -17.90
C ASP A 70 -0.07 10.71 -18.05
N ILE A 71 0.73 11.27 -17.13
CA ILE A 71 2.19 11.09 -17.07
C ILE A 71 2.58 9.99 -16.07
N THR A 72 2.02 10.02 -14.86
CA THR A 72 2.45 9.13 -13.75
C THR A 72 1.68 7.81 -13.67
N GLY A 73 0.63 7.66 -14.48
CA GLY A 73 -0.24 6.49 -14.47
C GLY A 73 -1.54 6.73 -13.72
N LYS A 74 -2.53 5.91 -14.03
CA LYS A 74 -3.86 5.93 -13.41
C LYS A 74 -3.94 4.86 -12.33
N PRO A 75 -4.77 5.07 -11.28
CA PRO A 75 -5.07 4.01 -10.32
C PRO A 75 -5.52 2.74 -11.05
N GLN A 76 -4.94 1.61 -10.68
CA GLN A 76 -5.40 0.32 -11.18
C GLN A 76 -6.81 0.04 -10.65
N LEU A 77 -7.65 -0.61 -11.45
CA LEU A 77 -8.96 -1.04 -11.00
C LEU A 77 -8.78 -2.08 -9.87
N PRO A 78 -9.21 -1.78 -8.63
CA PRO A 78 -9.03 -2.71 -7.53
C PRO A 78 -9.90 -3.96 -7.73
N GLN A 79 -9.47 -5.08 -7.13
CA GLN A 79 -10.35 -6.24 -6.95
C GLN A 79 -11.56 -5.85 -6.09
N MET A 80 -12.74 -6.39 -6.37
CA MET A 80 -13.97 -5.97 -5.69
C MET A 80 -13.88 -6.11 -4.16
N PHE A 81 -13.29 -7.20 -3.66
CA PHE A 81 -13.11 -7.42 -2.22
C PHE A 81 -12.17 -6.39 -1.56
N ALA A 82 -11.31 -5.72 -2.34
CA ALA A 82 -10.28 -4.81 -1.82
C ALA A 82 -10.80 -3.42 -1.44
N ILE A 83 -12.05 -3.10 -1.80
CA ILE A 83 -12.75 -1.88 -1.39
C ILE A 83 -13.75 -2.12 -0.26
N ALA A 84 -13.88 -3.36 0.19
CA ALA A 84 -14.77 -3.76 1.27
C ALA A 84 -14.06 -3.68 2.64
N TYR A 85 -14.67 -4.24 3.70
CA TYR A 85 -14.08 -4.19 5.04
C TYR A 85 -12.99 -5.25 5.21
N HIS A 86 -11.80 -4.79 5.63
CA HIS A 86 -10.63 -5.62 5.94
C HIS A 86 -10.41 -5.66 7.45
N GLN A 87 -10.43 -6.87 8.02
CA GLN A 87 -10.16 -7.10 9.42
C GLN A 87 -8.70 -7.55 9.61
N CYS A 88 -7.95 -6.84 10.46
CA CYS A 88 -6.52 -7.07 10.69
C CYS A 88 -6.13 -6.76 12.13
N ARG A 89 -5.08 -7.42 12.61
CA ARG A 89 -4.27 -7.05 13.78
C ARG A 89 -2.92 -7.75 13.72
N TRP A 90 -1.96 -7.25 14.49
CA TRP A 90 -0.73 -7.97 14.79
C TRP A 90 -0.86 -8.71 16.14
N ASN A 91 -0.94 -10.04 16.23
CA ASN A 91 -1.33 -11.00 15.19
C ASN A 91 -2.63 -11.72 15.62
N TYR A 92 -3.27 -12.44 14.70
CA TYR A 92 -4.09 -13.59 15.08
C TYR A 92 -3.20 -14.72 15.57
N ASN A 93 -3.56 -15.38 16.66
CA ASN A 93 -2.64 -16.31 17.33
C ASN A 93 -2.40 -17.58 16.50
N ASP A 94 -3.44 -18.14 15.90
CA ASP A 94 -3.44 -19.43 15.22
C ASP A 94 -4.65 -19.59 14.27
N GLU A 95 -4.80 -20.77 13.67
CA GLU A 95 -5.95 -21.10 12.81
C GLU A 95 -7.29 -20.98 13.55
N GLU A 96 -7.35 -21.35 14.83
CA GLU A 96 -8.60 -21.32 15.61
C GLU A 96 -9.05 -19.89 15.91
N ASP A 97 -8.11 -18.99 16.25
CA ASP A 97 -8.39 -17.57 16.46
C ASP A 97 -8.98 -16.94 15.18
N VAL A 98 -8.37 -17.21 14.02
CA VAL A 98 -8.87 -16.73 12.72
C VAL A 98 -10.31 -17.19 12.46
N LEU A 99 -10.58 -18.48 12.65
CA LEU A 99 -11.93 -19.05 12.45
C LEU A 99 -12.94 -18.55 13.49
N THR A 100 -12.49 -18.30 14.71
CA THR A 100 -13.34 -17.72 15.78
C THR A 100 -13.74 -16.30 15.43
N VAL A 101 -12.81 -15.49 14.94
CA VAL A 101 -13.11 -14.12 14.48
C VAL A 101 -14.06 -14.15 13.29
N ASP A 102 -13.77 -14.95 12.26
CA ASP A 102 -14.64 -15.15 11.09
C ASP A 102 -16.07 -15.53 11.49
N LYS A 103 -16.21 -16.47 12.42
CA LYS A 103 -17.52 -16.90 12.95
C LYS A 103 -18.23 -15.77 13.68
N LYS A 104 -17.54 -15.00 14.52
CA LYS A 104 -18.16 -13.90 15.28
C LYS A 104 -18.70 -12.80 14.37
N PHE A 105 -18.03 -12.50 13.25
CA PHE A 105 -18.59 -11.56 12.26
C PHE A 105 -19.96 -12.02 11.75
N ASP A 106 -20.12 -13.32 11.47
CA ASP A 106 -21.41 -13.89 11.07
C ASP A 106 -22.43 -13.84 12.22
N GLU A 107 -22.03 -14.23 13.44
CA GLU A 107 -22.89 -14.22 14.63
C GLU A 107 -23.44 -12.83 14.96
N TYR A 108 -22.63 -11.78 14.80
CA TYR A 108 -23.03 -10.40 15.06
C TYR A 108 -23.59 -9.68 13.83
N GLY A 109 -23.69 -10.34 12.67
CA GLY A 109 -24.22 -9.75 11.44
C GLY A 109 -23.37 -8.60 10.90
N ILE A 110 -22.05 -8.61 11.16
CA ILE A 110 -21.12 -7.58 10.69
C ILE A 110 -20.43 -8.10 9.40
N PRO A 111 -20.58 -7.43 8.25
CA PRO A 111 -19.96 -7.88 7.01
C PRO A 111 -18.46 -7.58 6.99
N TYR A 112 -17.66 -8.52 6.46
CA TYR A 112 -16.26 -8.32 6.12
C TYR A 112 -15.86 -9.23 4.95
N ASP A 113 -14.83 -8.82 4.21
CA ASP A 113 -14.37 -9.50 2.99
C ASP A 113 -12.99 -10.10 3.13
N VAL A 114 -12.11 -9.51 3.94
CA VAL A 114 -10.71 -9.95 4.06
C VAL A 114 -10.28 -10.02 5.51
N ILE A 115 -9.67 -11.16 5.89
CA ILE A 115 -8.90 -11.28 7.13
C ILE A 115 -7.41 -11.31 6.80
N TRP A 116 -6.61 -10.56 7.56
CA TRP A 116 -5.17 -10.43 7.34
C TRP A 116 -4.36 -11.23 8.35
N LEU A 117 -3.28 -11.86 7.88
CA LEU A 117 -2.28 -12.48 8.73
C LEU A 117 -1.01 -11.63 8.71
N ASP A 118 -0.61 -11.09 9.87
CA ASP A 118 0.64 -10.35 10.04
C ASP A 118 1.82 -11.32 10.23
N ILE A 119 3.04 -10.82 10.44
CA ILE A 119 4.30 -11.56 10.35
C ILE A 119 4.39 -12.85 11.19
N GLU A 120 3.60 -12.99 12.25
CA GLU A 120 3.66 -14.14 13.17
C GLU A 120 2.99 -15.41 12.63
N HIS A 121 2.34 -15.37 11.45
CA HIS A 121 1.85 -16.58 10.78
C HIS A 121 2.94 -17.39 10.06
N THR A 122 4.11 -16.79 9.87
CA THR A 122 5.25 -17.39 9.16
C THR A 122 6.14 -18.19 10.10
N ASP A 123 6.89 -19.17 9.59
CA ASP A 123 7.94 -19.86 10.35
C ASP A 123 9.11 -18.91 10.60
N GLY A 124 9.15 -18.31 11.79
CA GLY A 124 10.28 -17.48 12.22
C GLY A 124 10.53 -16.26 11.33
N LYS A 125 9.46 -15.60 10.84
CA LYS A 125 9.52 -14.39 9.99
C LYS A 125 10.02 -14.70 8.58
N ARG A 126 10.02 -15.97 8.18
CA ARG A 126 10.36 -16.41 6.84
C ARG A 126 9.16 -16.27 5.92
N TYR A 127 9.16 -15.24 5.09
CA TYR A 127 8.08 -15.02 4.13
C TYR A 127 7.86 -16.24 3.23
N PHE A 128 6.61 -16.44 2.79
CA PHE A 128 6.15 -17.60 2.02
C PHE A 128 6.21 -18.96 2.73
N THR A 129 6.41 -18.97 4.05
CA THR A 129 6.30 -20.17 4.91
C THR A 129 5.11 -20.04 5.86
N TRP A 130 4.82 -21.10 6.60
CA TRP A 130 3.81 -21.11 7.66
C TRP A 130 4.42 -21.67 8.94
N ASP A 131 4.07 -21.07 10.08
CA ASP A 131 4.27 -21.69 11.37
C ASP A 131 3.25 -22.82 11.53
N TYR A 132 3.63 -24.04 11.14
CA TYR A 132 2.76 -25.21 11.19
C TYR A 132 2.35 -25.63 12.61
N THR A 133 2.94 -25.04 13.65
CA THR A 133 2.45 -25.26 15.03
C THR A 133 1.19 -24.46 15.32
N LYS A 134 1.04 -23.28 14.71
CA LYS A 134 -0.12 -22.38 14.85
C LYS A 134 -1.12 -22.52 13.70
N PHE A 135 -0.61 -22.77 12.50
CA PHE A 135 -1.37 -22.90 11.27
C PHE A 135 -1.08 -24.28 10.66
N PRO A 136 -1.57 -25.37 11.26
CA PRO A 136 -1.28 -26.73 10.82
C PRO A 136 -1.92 -27.06 9.46
N ASP A 137 -3.08 -26.47 9.13
CA ASP A 137 -3.76 -26.63 7.84
C ASP A 137 -4.07 -25.28 7.16
N PRO A 138 -3.04 -24.57 6.65
CA PRO A 138 -3.25 -23.26 6.04
C PRO A 138 -4.13 -23.30 4.79
N GLU A 139 -4.11 -24.40 4.04
CA GLU A 139 -4.94 -24.58 2.85
C GLU A 139 -6.41 -24.78 3.25
N GLY A 140 -6.68 -25.63 4.23
CA GLY A 140 -8.01 -25.82 4.79
C GLY A 140 -8.57 -24.53 5.39
N LEU A 141 -7.77 -23.76 6.14
CA LEU A 141 -8.15 -22.43 6.64
C LEU A 141 -8.59 -21.51 5.50
N GLN A 142 -7.76 -21.37 4.45
CA GLN A 142 -8.07 -20.53 3.30
C GLN A 142 -9.35 -20.99 2.59
N ASN A 143 -9.53 -22.30 2.44
CA ASN A 143 -10.72 -22.87 1.81
C ASN A 143 -11.99 -22.61 2.64
N LYS A 144 -11.95 -22.77 3.97
CA LYS A 144 -13.06 -22.46 4.88
C LYS A 144 -13.51 -21.01 4.75
N ILE A 145 -12.56 -20.06 4.71
CA ILE A 145 -12.84 -18.64 4.52
C ILE A 145 -13.37 -18.37 3.10
N ALA A 146 -12.77 -18.99 2.08
CA ALA A 146 -13.16 -18.81 0.69
C ALA A 146 -14.59 -19.31 0.37
N LEU A 147 -15.06 -20.37 1.05
CA LEU A 147 -16.43 -20.88 0.93
C LEU A 147 -17.49 -19.84 1.29
N LYS A 148 -17.13 -18.83 2.11
CA LYS A 148 -18.00 -17.70 2.47
C LYS A 148 -17.86 -16.49 1.53
N GLY A 149 -17.12 -16.63 0.43
CA GLY A 149 -16.81 -15.53 -0.50
C GLY A 149 -15.67 -14.61 -0.03
N ARG A 150 -15.13 -14.83 1.16
CA ARG A 150 -14.09 -14.01 1.80
C ARG A 150 -12.69 -14.37 1.28
N LYS A 151 -11.69 -13.57 1.64
CA LYS A 151 -10.26 -13.75 1.31
C LYS A 151 -9.40 -13.74 2.56
N VAL A 152 -8.30 -14.49 2.50
CA VAL A 152 -7.19 -14.37 3.45
C VAL A 152 -6.08 -13.58 2.75
N SER A 153 -5.72 -12.43 3.30
CA SER A 153 -4.55 -11.68 2.84
C SER A 153 -3.30 -12.25 3.49
N LYS A 154 -2.40 -12.75 2.64
CA LYS A 154 -1.10 -13.29 2.99
C LYS A 154 -0.14 -13.07 1.83
N GLU A 155 1.14 -13.22 2.07
CA GLU A 155 2.12 -13.23 0.99
C GLU A 155 1.85 -14.40 0.03
N LYS A 156 1.72 -14.07 -1.26
CA LYS A 156 1.58 -15.08 -2.32
C LYS A 156 2.95 -15.62 -2.70
N LYS A 157 3.15 -16.92 -2.52
CA LYS A 157 4.35 -17.67 -2.93
C LYS A 157 4.74 -17.31 -4.37
N LYS A 158 5.84 -16.58 -4.52
CA LYS A 158 6.60 -16.46 -5.77
C LYS A 158 7.91 -17.18 -5.52
N GLU A 159 7.88 -18.51 -5.72
CA GLU A 159 9.00 -19.43 -5.48
C GLU A 159 9.52 -19.43 -4.03
N ASN A 160 10.24 -20.47 -3.64
CA ASN A 160 10.82 -20.54 -2.31
C ASN A 160 11.98 -19.53 -2.27
N ILE A 161 11.73 -18.32 -1.76
CA ILE A 161 12.71 -17.22 -1.80
C ILE A 161 14.03 -17.61 -1.12
N TYR A 162 13.99 -18.55 -0.17
CA TYR A 162 15.19 -19.10 0.45
C TYR A 162 15.98 -19.99 -0.51
N GLU A 163 15.35 -20.88 -1.29
CA GLU A 163 16.07 -21.63 -2.34
C GLU A 163 16.64 -20.68 -3.40
N PHE A 164 15.93 -19.61 -3.75
CA PHE A 164 16.42 -18.58 -4.65
C PHE A 164 17.63 -17.82 -4.05
N ILE A 165 17.57 -17.42 -2.79
CA ILE A 165 18.67 -16.74 -2.09
C ILE A 165 19.87 -17.69 -1.96
N TYR A 166 19.68 -18.92 -1.49
CA TYR A 166 20.76 -19.91 -1.34
C TYR A 166 21.40 -20.30 -2.69
N SER A 167 20.60 -20.46 -3.75
CA SER A 167 21.12 -20.79 -5.08
C SER A 167 21.90 -19.63 -5.73
N ASN A 168 21.55 -18.38 -5.44
CA ASN A 168 22.27 -17.22 -5.95
C ASN A 168 23.49 -16.83 -5.09
N ILE A 169 23.45 -17.03 -3.78
CA ILE A 169 24.63 -16.83 -2.91
C ILE A 169 25.73 -17.85 -3.24
N LYS A 170 25.38 -19.12 -3.50
CA LYS A 170 26.35 -20.14 -3.93
C LYS A 170 26.96 -19.89 -5.32
N LYS A 171 26.44 -18.94 -6.11
CA LYS A 171 27.06 -18.53 -7.38
C LYS A 171 28.08 -17.41 -7.20
N ILE A 172 28.14 -16.80 -6.01
CA ILE A 172 29.00 -15.65 -5.69
C ILE A 172 30.19 -16.09 -4.78
N ILE A 173 30.16 -17.32 -4.27
CA ILE A 173 31.25 -17.98 -3.52
C ILE A 173 31.77 -19.14 -4.36
#